data_AF-A0A221STC6-F1
#
_entry.id   AF-A0A221STC6-F1
#
_cell.length_a   1.000
_cell.length_b   1.000
_cell.length_c   1.000
_cell.angle_alpha   90.00
_cell.angle_beta   90.00
_cell.angle_gamma   90.00
#
_symmetry.space_group_name_H-M   'P 1'
#
loop_
_entity.id
_entity.type
_entity.pdbx_description
1 polymer ?
#
loop_
_entity_poly.entity_id
_entity_poly.type
_entity_poly.pdbx_seq_one_letter_code
_entity_poly.pdbx_strand_id
1 'polypeptide(L)' 'MSHAFVKEEAGQPWTPPTGERAYRVVWVGDTRPEVLRETDDLLDALHWMAGRPRTGFEVRDRHGVLLATTAA' A
#
# COMPACT_ATOMS: atom_id res chain seq x y z
N MET A 1 -48.28 11.46 -15.33
CA MET A 1 -47.50 10.94 -16.47
C MET A 1 -46.23 10.35 -15.90
N SER A 2 -46.01 9.04 -16.05
CA SER A 2 -44.86 8.33 -15.47
C SER A 2 -43.61 8.63 -16.29
N HIS A 3 -42.55 9.14 -15.65
CA HIS A 3 -41.25 9.32 -16.30
C HIS A 3 -40.51 7.98 -16.30
N ALA A 4 -40.26 7.44 -17.49
CA ALA A 4 -39.41 6.27 -17.65
C ALA A 4 -37.94 6.69 -17.40
N PHE A 5 -37.27 6.00 -16.47
CA PHE A 5 -35.83 6.13 -16.27
C PHE A 5 -35.12 5.42 -17.43
N VAL A 6 -34.39 6.19 -18.24
CA VAL A 6 -33.51 5.62 -19.28
C VAL A 6 -32.18 5.28 -18.62
N LYS A 7 -31.78 4.01 -18.66
CA LYS A 7 -30.48 3.55 -18.20
C LYS A 7 -29.43 3.96 -19.24
N GLU A 8 -28.65 4.99 -18.96
CA GLU A 8 -27.51 5.36 -19.78
C GLU A 8 -26.43 4.27 -19.68
N GLU A 9 -26.15 3.59 -20.79
CA GLU A 9 -25.06 2.61 -20.94
C GLU A 9 -23.69 3.30 -21.14
N ALA A 10 -23.49 4.50 -20.59
CA ALA A 10 -22.22 5.21 -20.64
C ALA A 10 -21.29 4.89 -19.46
N GLY A 11 -21.63 3.88 -18.65
CA GLY A 11 -20.82 3.46 -17.52
C GLY A 11 -19.58 2.72 -17.99
N GLN A 12 -18.43 3.40 -18.03
CA GLN A 12 -17.16 2.69 -18.15
C GLN A 12 -16.95 1.80 -16.93
N PRO A 13 -16.41 0.58 -17.09
CA PRO A 13 -15.98 -0.23 -15.96
C PRO A 13 -15.02 0.56 -15.09
N TRP A 14 -15.29 0.64 -13.79
CA TRP A 14 -14.40 1.30 -12.84
C TRP A 14 -13.02 0.66 -12.92
N THR A 15 -12.02 1.47 -13.26
CA THR A 15 -10.61 1.05 -13.32
C THR A 15 -9.94 1.52 -12.04
N PRO A 16 -9.38 0.61 -11.21
CA PRO A 16 -8.64 1.03 -10.04
C PRO A 16 -7.43 1.87 -10.48
N PRO A 17 -7.14 2.99 -9.81
CA PRO A 17 -5.96 3.79 -10.15
C PRO A 17 -4.69 2.96 -9.95
N THR A 18 -3.89 2.86 -11.01
CA THR A 18 -2.57 2.19 -11.04
C THR A 18 -1.47 3.07 -10.45
N GLY A 19 -1.80 3.90 -9.47
CA GLY A 19 -0.84 4.79 -8.82
C GLY A 19 0.21 4.03 -8.02
N GLU A 20 1.34 4.69 -7.72
CA GLU A 20 2.28 4.18 -6.73
C GLU A 20 1.54 3.86 -5.43
N ARG A 21 1.82 2.68 -4.86
CA ARG A 21 1.20 2.25 -3.61
C ARG A 21 1.54 3.23 -2.50
N ALA A 22 0.57 3.50 -1.62
CA ALA A 22 0.73 4.50 -0.57
C ALA A 22 1.84 4.17 0.42
N TYR A 23 2.11 2.88 0.64
CA TYR A 23 3.08 2.39 1.62
C TYR A 23 4.00 1.31 1.05
N ARG A 24 5.25 1.32 1.49
CA ARG A 24 6.29 0.34 1.17
C ARG A 24 6.89 -0.19 2.45
N VAL A 25 7.03 -1.51 2.55
CA VAL A 25 7.83 -2.16 3.58
C VAL A 25 9.21 -2.42 3.00
N VAL A 26 10.22 -1.81 3.62
CA VAL A 26 11.62 -1.90 3.24
C VAL A 26 12.38 -2.66 4.29
N TRP A 27 13.24 -3.58 3.88
CA TRP A 27 14.20 -4.22 4.78
C TRP A 27 15.58 -3.57 4.60
N VAL A 28 16.15 -3.05 5.69
CA VAL A 28 17.34 -2.17 5.68
C VAL A 28 18.58 -2.93 6.17
N GLY A 29 18.84 -4.08 5.57
CA GLY A 29 19.96 -4.95 5.92
C GLY A 29 21.35 -4.38 5.66
N ASP A 30 22.36 -5.24 5.79
CA ASP A 30 23.77 -4.85 5.82
C ASP A 30 24.32 -4.26 4.52
N THR A 31 23.68 -4.52 3.37
CA THR A 31 24.22 -4.12 2.06
C THR A 31 23.38 -3.04 1.40
N ARG A 32 22.09 -3.30 1.17
CA ARG A 32 21.19 -2.35 0.50
C ARG A 32 19.75 -2.50 0.98
N PRO A 33 18.99 -1.39 1.08
CA PRO A 33 17.56 -1.45 1.35
C PRO A 33 16.81 -2.18 0.23
N GLU A 34 15.93 -3.12 0.60
CA GLU A 34 15.11 -3.91 -0.32
C GLU A 34 13.62 -3.69 -0.02
N VAL A 35 12.82 -3.36 -1.06
CA VAL A 35 11.36 -3.28 -0.92
C VAL A 35 10.79 -4.69 -0.97
N LEU A 36 10.18 -5.14 0.12
CA LEU A 36 9.62 -6.49 0.24
C LEU A 36 8.11 -6.53 0.09
N ARG A 37 7.42 -5.40 0.30
CA ARG A 37 5.98 -5.30 0.12
C ARG A 37 5.57 -3.87 -0.21
N GLU A 38 4.55 -3.75 -1.03
CA GLU A 38 3.86 -2.50 -1.29
C GLU A 38 2.36 -2.70 -1.05
N THR A 39 1.70 -1.72 -0.44
CA THR A 39 0.27 -1.79 -0.11
C THR A 39 -0.30 -0.40 0.06
N ASP A 40 -1.62 -0.25 -0.14
CA ASP A 40 -2.36 0.98 0.14
C ASP A 40 -2.94 1.00 1.56
N ASP A 41 -2.75 -0.08 2.32
CA ASP A 41 -3.23 -0.23 3.69
C ASP A 41 -2.06 -0.23 4.69
N LEU A 42 -2.01 0.81 5.52
CA LEU A 42 -0.98 0.97 6.56
C LEU A 42 -1.03 -0.16 7.59
N LEU A 43 -2.23 -0.60 7.99
CA LEU A 43 -2.37 -1.64 9.01
C LEU A 43 -1.89 -2.99 8.49
N ASP A 44 -2.16 -3.30 7.23
CA ASP A 44 -1.62 -4.49 6.56
C ASP A 44 -0.07 -4.44 6.49
N ALA A 45 0.51 -3.28 6.19
CA ALA A 45 1.97 -3.11 6.24
C ALA A 45 2.55 -3.37 7.64
N LEU A 46 1.92 -2.81 8.67
CA LEU A 46 2.35 -2.96 10.07
C LEU A 46 2.19 -4.39 10.58
N HIS A 47 1.06 -5.04 10.32
CA HIS A 47 0.84 -6.43 10.70
C HIS A 47 1.82 -7.37 10.00
N TRP A 48 2.07 -7.13 8.70
CA TRP A 48 3.06 -7.91 7.96
C TRP A 48 4.44 -7.78 8.57
N MET A 49 4.85 -6.56 8.93
CA MET A 49 6.14 -6.29 9.55
C MET A 49 6.25 -6.94 10.93
N ALA A 50 5.22 -6.81 11.77
CA ALA A 50 5.19 -7.39 13.12
C ALA A 50 5.18 -8.93 13.13
N GLY A 51 4.66 -9.55 12.07
CA GLY A 51 4.65 -11.01 11.92
C GLY A 51 5.99 -11.63 11.52
N ARG A 52 7.07 -10.83 11.37
CA ARG A 52 8.37 -11.34 10.94
C ARG A 52 9.29 -11.65 12.13
N PRO A 53 10.03 -12.77 12.08
CA PRO A 53 11.03 -13.10 13.10
C PRO A 53 12.31 -12.27 12.98
N ARG A 54 12.46 -11.51 11.88
CA ARG A 54 13.63 -10.68 11.57
C ARG A 54 13.39 -9.23 12.00
N THR A 55 14.45 -8.51 12.34
CA THR A 55 14.42 -7.07 12.64
C THR A 55 14.93 -6.22 11.45
N GLY A 56 14.86 -4.90 11.58
CA GLY A 56 15.38 -3.98 10.57
C GLY A 56 14.42 -3.77 9.40
N PHE A 57 13.12 -3.88 9.64
CA PHE A 57 12.11 -3.45 8.70
C PHE A 57 11.72 -1.99 8.96
N GLU A 58 11.35 -1.31 7.89
CA GLU A 58 10.81 0.04 7.88
C GLU A 58 9.52 0.06 7.05
N VAL A 59 8.50 0.76 7.54
CA VAL A 59 7.37 1.17 6.72
C VAL A 59 7.60 2.61 6.28
N ARG A 60 7.57 2.85 4.98
CA ARG A 60 7.70 4.18 4.39
C ARG A 60 6.46 4.56 3.58
N ASP A 61 6.13 5.85 3.54
CA ASP A 61 5.10 6.35 2.63
C ASP A 61 5.61 6.47 1.18
N ARG A 62 4.73 6.87 0.27
CA ARG A 62 5.05 7.13 -1.15
C ARG A 62 6.13 8.18 -1.37
N HIS A 63 6.35 9.09 -0.41
CA HIS A 63 7.39 10.12 -0.46
C HIS A 63 8.71 9.64 0.18
N GLY A 64 8.75 8.40 0.66
CA GLY A 64 9.91 7.79 1.32
C GLY A 64 10.05 8.17 2.80
N VAL A 65 9.03 8.80 3.41
CA VAL A 65 9.02 9.17 4.83
C VAL A 65 8.88 7.93 5.69
N LEU A 66 9.74 7.77 6.68
CA LEU A 66 9.67 6.67 7.65
C LEU A 66 8.47 6.84 8.58
N LEU A 67 7.60 5.85 8.61
CA LEU A 67 6.38 5.83 9.44
C LEU A 67 6.54 4.90 10.65
N ALA A 68 7.21 3.77 10.49
CA ALA A 68 7.42 2.79 11.55
C ALA A 68 8.68 1.95 11.30
N THR A 69 9.25 1.37 12.35
CA THR A 69 10.40 0.46 12.26
C THR A 69 10.35 -0.64 13.30
N THR A 70 10.91 -1.80 12.97
CA THR A 70 11.25 -2.88 13.92
C THR A 70 12.75 -2.93 14.20
N ALA A 71 13.41 -1.78 14.23
CA ALA A 71 14.78 -1.67 14.73
C ALA A 71 14.90 -2.35 16.11
N ALA A 72 16.03 -3.02 16.32
CA ALA A 72 16.33 -3.70 17.58
C ALA A 72 16.52 -2.70 18.74
#